data_AF-A0A7Y9FI94-F1
#
_entry.id   AF-A0A7Y9FI94-F1
#
_cell.length_a   1.000
_cell.length_b   1.000
_cell.length_c   1.000
_cell.angle_alpha   90.00
_cell.angle_beta   90.00
_cell.angle_gamma   90.00
#
_symmetry.space_group_name_H-M   'P 1'
#
loop_
_entity.id
_entity.type
_entity.pdbx_description
1 polymer ?
#
loop_
_entity_poly.entity_id
_entity_poly.type
_entity_poly.pdbx_seq_one_letter_code
_entity_poly.pdbx_strand_id
1 'polypeptide(L)'
;MARTGKPLRPLDRAVVEVLVDKLDSTGLSRRKLAEITGMSTNRIGIILRAEEPPPTIGELSALAGAAGVEASEVLAAAERGLERDRPRIYRLPAAVADAAYEELPDAADDAPDWQREDEEREQY
;
A
#
# COMPACT_ATOMS: atom_id res chain seq x y z
N MET A 1 -8.46 -23.85 18.75
CA MET A 1 -7.56 -23.63 17.59
C MET A 1 -7.35 -22.13 17.45
N ALA A 2 -6.11 -21.67 17.52
CA ALA A 2 -5.79 -20.25 17.28
C ALA A 2 -6.10 -19.93 15.81
N ARG A 3 -6.90 -18.89 15.56
CA ARG A 3 -7.08 -18.40 14.18
C ARG A 3 -5.74 -17.87 13.72
N THR A 4 -5.17 -18.44 12.67
CA THR A 4 -4.05 -17.82 11.95
C THR A 4 -4.46 -16.39 11.62
N GLY A 5 -3.68 -15.41 12.09
CA GLY A 5 -3.98 -14.02 11.83
C GLY A 5 -3.90 -13.75 10.32
N LYS A 6 -4.57 -12.69 9.88
CA LYS A 6 -4.46 -12.28 8.48
C LYS A 6 -3.07 -11.69 8.27
N PRO A 7 -2.37 -12.04 7.18
CA PRO A 7 -1.08 -11.47 6.86
C PRO A 7 -1.18 -9.95 6.81
N LEU A 8 -0.16 -9.28 7.35
CA LEU A 8 -0.03 -7.83 7.22
C LEU A 8 -0.03 -7.43 5.75
N ARG A 9 -0.93 -6.52 5.41
CA ARG A 9 -1.01 -5.95 4.05
C ARG A 9 0.16 -4.98 3.84
N PRO A 10 0.47 -4.62 2.58
CA PRO A 10 1.56 -3.68 2.29
C PRO A 10 1.45 -2.36 3.07
N LEU A 11 0.24 -1.80 3.20
CA LEU A 11 0.01 -0.60 4.00
C LEU A 11 0.28 -0.80 5.48
N ASP A 12 -0.07 -1.95 6.05
CA ASP A 12 0.14 -2.22 7.47
C ASP A 12 1.65 -2.24 7.79
N ARG A 13 2.47 -2.81 6.89
CA ARG A 13 3.93 -2.83 7.00
C ARG A 13 4.53 -1.43 6.85
N ALA A 14 4.12 -0.70 5.81
CA ALA A 14 4.62 0.65 5.56
C ALA A 14 4.30 1.62 6.72
N VAL A 15 3.12 1.48 7.35
CA VAL A 15 2.77 2.24 8.56
C VAL A 15 3.70 1.92 9.72
N VAL A 16 4.03 0.64 9.95
CA VAL A 16 4.96 0.24 11.00
C VAL A 16 6.37 0.75 10.74
N GLU A 17 6.86 0.67 9.50
CA GLU A 17 8.18 1.18 9.11
C GLU A 17 8.32 2.68 9.41
N VAL A 18 7.36 3.49 8.93
CA VAL A 18 7.34 4.93 9.22
C VAL A 18 7.26 5.18 10.73
N LEU A 19 6.44 4.41 11.45
CA LEU A 19 6.31 4.57 12.90
C LEU A 19 7.61 4.26 13.65
N VAL A 20 8.32 3.20 13.25
CA VAL A 20 9.62 2.82 13.82
C VAL A 20 10.65 3.93 13.58
N ASP A 21 10.76 4.44 12.35
CA ASP A 21 11.67 5.54 12.03
C ASP A 21 11.41 6.78 12.90
N LYS A 22 10.14 7.12 13.10
CA LYS A 22 9.75 8.24 13.97
C LYS A 22 10.11 7.97 15.43
N LEU A 23 9.82 6.79 15.94
CA LEU A 23 10.11 6.42 17.32
C LEU A 23 11.62 6.33 17.59
N ASP A 24 12.41 5.80 16.67
CA ASP A 24 13.86 5.69 16.84
C ASP A 24 14.52 7.07 16.97
N SER A 25 13.99 8.08 16.28
CA SER A 25 14.48 9.47 16.41
C SER A 25 14.27 10.09 17.80
N THR A 26 13.38 9.52 18.62
CA THR A 26 13.09 10.01 19.98
C THR A 26 14.05 9.46 21.03
N GLY A 27 14.75 8.35 20.75
CA GLY A 27 15.57 7.63 21.73
C GLY A 27 14.78 6.98 22.89
N LEU A 28 13.46 6.88 22.80
CA LEU A 28 12.63 6.31 23.86
C LEU A 28 12.78 4.79 23.94
N SER A 29 13.07 4.28 25.14
CA SER A 29 13.05 2.84 25.38
C SER A 29 11.64 2.25 25.28
N ARG A 30 11.53 0.95 24.94
CA ARG A 30 10.23 0.23 24.94
C ARG A 30 9.48 0.32 26.28
N ARG A 31 10.21 0.32 27.40
CA ARG A 31 9.64 0.50 28.74
C ARG A 31 9.01 1.89 28.87
N LYS A 32 9.68 2.92 28.36
CA LYS A 32 9.16 4.28 28.39
C LYS A 32 7.95 4.45 27.47
N LEU A 33 7.96 3.80 26.31
CA LEU A 33 6.79 3.75 25.43
C LEU A 33 5.58 3.10 26.13
N ALA A 34 5.78 1.98 26.83
CA ALA A 34 4.72 1.33 27.60
C ALA A 34 4.12 2.26 28.67
N GLU A 35 4.96 3.03 29.37
CA GLU A 35 4.48 4.04 30.34
C GLU A 35 3.65 5.15 29.68
N ILE A 36 4.08 5.65 28.52
CA ILE A 36 3.42 6.77 27.83
C ILE A 36 2.10 6.33 27.20
N THR A 37 2.09 5.17 26.54
CA THR A 37 0.94 4.71 25.76
C THR A 37 -0.05 3.87 26.57
N GLY A 38 0.33 3.44 27.77
CA GLY A 38 -0.44 2.48 28.57
C GLY A 38 -0.48 1.07 27.98
N MET A 39 0.30 0.80 26.92
CA MET A 39 0.34 -0.50 26.25
C MET A 39 1.31 -1.45 26.94
N SER A 40 1.05 -2.75 26.85
CA SER A 40 2.03 -3.74 27.30
C SER A 40 3.27 -3.73 26.41
N THR A 41 4.45 -3.94 27.00
CA THR A 41 5.72 -4.07 26.27
C THR A 41 5.67 -5.16 25.21
N ASN A 42 4.90 -6.23 25.46
CA ASN A 42 4.69 -7.30 24.49
C ASN A 42 3.95 -6.80 23.25
N ARG A 43 2.83 -6.06 23.43
CA ARG A 43 2.06 -5.53 22.31
C ARG A 43 2.86 -4.52 21.49
N ILE A 44 3.62 -3.65 22.16
CA ILE A 44 4.56 -2.73 21.49
C ILE A 44 5.58 -3.53 20.67
N GLY A 45 6.17 -4.58 21.25
CA GLY A 45 7.12 -5.44 20.54
C GLY A 45 6.54 -6.07 19.28
N ILE A 46 5.32 -6.61 19.36
CA ILE A 46 4.59 -7.18 18.20
C ILE A 46 4.42 -6.13 17.10
N ILE A 47 3.95 -4.93 17.45
CA ILE A 47 3.74 -3.85 16.47
C ILE A 47 5.05 -3.42 15.82
N LEU A 48 6.09 -3.13 16.60
CA LEU A 48 7.37 -2.62 16.07
C LEU A 48 8.16 -3.66 15.26
N ARG A 49 7.83 -4.95 15.38
CA ARG A 49 8.39 -6.01 14.53
C ARG A 49 7.55 -6.30 13.29
N ALA A 50 6.48 -5.53 13.06
CA ALA A 50 5.49 -5.81 12.03
C ALA A 50 4.98 -7.27 12.11
N GLU A 51 4.65 -7.71 13.33
CA GLU A 51 4.01 -9.01 13.56
C GLU A 51 2.48 -8.87 13.62
N GLU A 52 1.77 -9.98 13.44
CA GLU A 52 0.31 -10.01 13.53
C GLU A 52 -0.19 -9.97 14.98
N PRO A 53 -1.36 -9.37 15.24
CA PRO A 53 -2.19 -8.59 14.32
C PRO A 53 -1.64 -7.17 14.10
N PRO A 54 -2.02 -6.49 12.99
CA PRO A 54 -1.64 -5.10 12.74
C PRO A 54 -2.03 -4.18 13.91
N PRO A 55 -1.37 -3.01 14.07
CA PRO A 55 -1.80 -2.02 15.03
C PRO A 55 -3.22 -1.54 14.71
N THR A 56 -4.04 -1.39 15.74
CA THR A 56 -5.31 -0.67 15.63
C THR A 56 -5.06 0.84 15.49
N ILE A 57 -6.07 1.59 15.06
CA ILE A 57 -5.98 3.06 14.95
C ILE A 57 -5.61 3.69 16.31
N GLY A 58 -6.17 3.19 17.42
CA GLY A 58 -5.86 3.70 18.76
C GLY A 58 -4.41 3.42 19.16
N GLU A 59 -3.89 2.24 18.85
CA GLU A 59 -2.49 1.89 19.12
C GLU A 59 -1.52 2.70 18.26
N LEU A 60 -1.85 2.90 16.99
CA LEU A 60 -1.11 3.79 16.09
C LEU A 60 -1.10 5.22 16.65
N SER A 61 -2.25 5.75 17.06
CA SER A 61 -2.37 7.09 17.62
C SER A 61 -1.55 7.28 18.89
N ALA A 62 -1.56 6.30 19.80
CA ALA A 62 -0.79 6.37 21.03
C ALA A 62 0.72 6.37 20.76
N LEU A 63 1.20 5.48 19.88
CA LEU A 63 2.61 5.38 19.52
C LEU A 63 3.09 6.58 18.71
N ALA A 64 2.29 7.06 17.75
CA ALA A 64 2.57 8.29 17.01
C ALA A 64 2.66 9.50 17.93
N GLY A 65 1.71 9.63 18.87
CA GLY A 65 1.73 10.68 19.89
C GLY A 65 2.97 10.61 20.80
N ALA A 66 3.44 9.40 21.15
CA ALA A 66 4.71 9.23 21.86
C ALA A 66 5.93 9.70 21.05
N ALA A 67 5.84 9.68 19.71
CA ALA A 67 6.83 10.25 18.80
C ALA A 67 6.61 11.75 18.49
N GLY A 68 5.59 12.38 19.09
CA GLY A 68 5.27 13.79 18.86
C GLY A 68 4.65 14.09 17.49
N VAL A 69 4.05 13.09 16.84
CA VAL A 69 3.39 13.23 15.52
C VAL A 69 1.96 12.69 15.56
N GLU A 70 1.13 13.10 14.61
CA GLU A 70 -0.23 12.60 14.46
C GLU A 70 -0.25 11.25 13.72
N ALA A 71 -1.22 10.38 14.04
CA ALA A 71 -1.40 9.12 13.33
C ALA A 71 -1.66 9.32 11.82
N SER A 72 -2.35 10.41 11.46
CA SER A 72 -2.63 10.78 10.07
C SER A 72 -1.35 11.10 9.29
N GLU A 73 -0.34 11.68 9.94
CA GLU A 73 0.96 11.97 9.31
C GLU A 73 1.73 10.68 9.01
N VAL A 74 1.69 9.72 9.94
CA VAL A 74 2.28 8.39 9.75
C VAL A 74 1.61 7.67 8.58
N LEU A 75 0.27 7.66 8.56
CA LEU A 75 -0.50 7.02 7.50
C LEU A 75 -0.24 7.67 6.13
N ALA A 76 -0.28 8.99 6.06
CA ALA A 76 -0.03 9.72 4.82
C ALA A 76 1.39 9.49 4.28
N ALA A 77 2.38 9.38 5.16
CA ALA A 77 3.75 9.04 4.77
C ALA A 77 3.86 7.61 4.23
N ALA A 78 3.21 6.64 4.87
CA ALA A 78 3.15 5.26 4.41
C ALA A 78 2.48 5.16 3.04
N GLU A 79 1.37 5.87 2.82
CA GLU A 79 0.66 5.89 1.54
C GLU A 79 1.52 6.48 0.41
N ARG A 80 2.23 7.59 0.65
CA ARG A 80 3.16 8.17 -0.33
C ARG A 80 4.28 7.21 -0.73
N GLY A 81 4.76 6.40 0.22
CA GLY A 81 5.75 5.35 -0.06
C GLY A 81 5.23 4.27 -1.01
N LEU A 82 3.94 3.94 -0.90
CA LEU A 82 3.26 2.92 -1.70
C LEU A 82 2.65 3.45 -3.01
N GLU A 83 2.54 4.77 -3.17
CA GLU A 83 1.91 5.41 -4.33
C GLU A 83 2.62 5.10 -5.65
N ARG A 84 3.88 4.66 -5.60
CA ARG A 84 4.65 4.20 -6.77
C ARG A 84 4.05 2.98 -7.47
N ASP A 85 3.26 2.15 -6.76
CA ASP A 85 2.73 0.88 -7.27
C ASP A 85 1.20 0.87 -7.44
N ARG A 86 0.50 1.99 -7.24
CA ARG A 86 -0.96 2.00 -7.42
C ARG A 86 -1.38 2.16 -8.89
N PRO A 87 -2.28 1.30 -9.39
CA PRO A 87 -2.88 1.53 -10.71
C PRO A 87 -3.66 2.85 -10.67
N ARG A 88 -3.36 3.73 -11.63
CA ARG A 88 -4.10 4.98 -11.81
C ARG A 88 -5.50 4.62 -12.30
N ILE A 89 -6.49 4.69 -11.42
CA ILE A 89 -7.89 4.57 -11.82
C ILE A 89 -8.30 5.89 -12.46
N TYR A 90 -8.39 5.90 -13.79
CA TYR A 90 -8.92 7.05 -14.51
C TYR A 90 -10.44 7.06 -14.35
N ARG A 91 -10.97 8.16 -13.80
CA ARG A 91 -12.41 8.43 -13.91
C ARG A 91 -12.68 8.83 -15.36
N LEU A 92 -13.30 7.94 -16.12
CA LEU A 92 -13.80 8.28 -17.45
C LEU A 92 -14.93 9.33 -17.30
N PRO A 93 -14.93 10.39 -18.12
CA PRO A 93 -16.07 11.30 -18.19
C PRO A 93 -17.36 10.52 -18.49
N ALA A 94 -18.49 10.94 -17.93
CA ALA A 94 -19.78 10.27 -18.16
C ALA A 94 -20.13 10.18 -19.66
N ALA A 95 -19.70 11.15 -20.45
CA ALA A 95 -19.90 11.18 -21.90
C ALA A 95 -19.26 9.98 -22.64
N VAL A 96 -18.23 9.35 -22.07
CA VAL A 96 -17.58 8.17 -22.67
C VAL A 96 -18.23 6.86 -22.22
N ALA A 97 -19.04 6.88 -21.15
CA ALA A 97 -19.71 5.69 -20.63
C ALA A 97 -20.91 5.27 -21.49
N ASP A 98 -21.57 6.24 -22.14
CA ASP A 98 -22.70 6.03 -23.05
C ASP A 98 -22.31 6.16 -24.52
N ALA A 99 -21.02 6.34 -24.81
CA ALA A 99 -20.54 6.20 -26.18
C ALA A 99 -20.76 4.75 -26.58
N ALA A 100 -21.80 4.51 -27.38
CA ALA A 100 -21.93 3.28 -28.13
C ALA A 100 -20.58 3.02 -28.78
N TYR A 101 -20.07 1.79 -28.66
CA TYR A 101 -18.97 1.36 -29.48
C TYR A 101 -19.40 1.64 -30.92
N GLU A 102 -18.88 2.71 -31.53
CA GLU A 102 -18.77 2.71 -32.98
C GLU A 102 -17.89 1.51 -33.25
N GLU A 103 -18.48 0.47 -33.84
CA GLU A 103 -17.70 -0.62 -34.42
C GLU A 103 -16.59 0.06 -35.21
N LEU A 104 -15.35 -0.14 -34.78
CA LEU A 104 -14.21 0.21 -35.60
C LEU A 104 -14.54 -0.39 -36.97
N PRO A 105 -14.52 0.41 -38.05
CA PRO A 105 -14.82 -0.11 -39.37
C PRO A 105 -13.99 -1.38 -39.53
N ASP A 106 -14.68 -2.49 -39.84
CA ASP A 106 -14.05 -3.79 -40.09
C ASP A 106 -12.79 -3.50 -40.87
N ALA A 107 -11.63 -3.81 -40.27
CA ALA A 107 -10.34 -3.29 -40.70
C ALA A 107 -10.26 -3.43 -42.22
N ALA A 108 -10.45 -2.31 -42.93
CA ALA A 108 -10.62 -2.34 -44.37
C ALA A 108 -9.25 -2.63 -44.96
N ASP A 109 -8.91 -3.91 -45.13
CA ASP A 109 -7.75 -4.51 -45.83
C ASP A 109 -6.35 -3.88 -45.62
N ASP A 110 -6.20 -2.87 -44.78
CA ASP A 110 -5.00 -2.11 -44.49
C ASP A 110 -4.50 -2.43 -43.08
N ALA A 111 -4.44 -3.74 -42.77
CA ALA A 111 -3.68 -4.21 -41.63
C ALA A 111 -2.23 -3.66 -41.74
N PRO A 112 -1.73 -2.96 -40.71
CA PRO A 112 -0.38 -2.44 -40.76
C PRO A 112 0.64 -3.60 -40.82
N ASP A 113 1.70 -3.38 -41.60
CA ASP A 113 2.67 -4.38 -42.15
C ASP A 113 3.36 -5.30 -41.12
N TRP A 114 3.19 -5.06 -39.82
CA TRP A 114 3.77 -5.86 -38.74
C TRP A 114 3.08 -7.22 -38.52
N GLN A 115 2.04 -7.56 -39.29
CA GLN A 115 1.49 -8.93 -39.34
C GLN A 115 2.06 -9.80 -40.48
N ARG A 116 2.91 -9.26 -41.37
CA ARG A 116 3.55 -10.06 -42.44
C ARG A 116 4.88 -10.72 -42.03
N GLU A 117 5.47 -10.34 -40.90
CA GLU A 117 6.82 -10.78 -40.53
C GLU A 117 6.89 -12.20 -39.93
N ASP A 118 5.76 -12.82 -39.55
CA ASP A 118 5.76 -14.15 -38.94
C ASP A 118 5.70 -15.31 -39.98
N GLU A 119 5.28 -15.07 -41.23
CA GLU A 119 5.15 -16.14 -42.24
C GLU A 119 6.47 -16.46 -42.98
N GLU A 120 7.46 -15.56 -43.02
CA GLU A 120 8.75 -15.82 -43.70
C GLU A 120 9.76 -16.62 -42.85
N ARG A 121 9.47 -16.90 -41.57
CA ARG A 121 10.38 -17.66 -40.69
C ARG A 121 10.16 -19.17 -40.66
N GLU A 122 9.16 -19.69 -41.37
CA GLU A 122 8.90 -21.15 -41.47
C GLU A 122 9.42 -21.82 -42.75
N GLN A 123 10.16 -21.10 -43.60
CA GLN A 123 10.83 -21.69 -44.78
C GLN A 123 12.37 -21.59 -44.70
N TYR A 124 12.97 -21.97 -43.58
CA TYR A 124 14.38 -22.41 -43.53
C TYR A 124 14.62 -23.46 -42.46
#